data_AF-X1V4Q0-F1
#
_entry.id   AF-X1V4Q0-F1
#
_cell.length_a   1.000
_cell.length_b   1.000
_cell.length_c   1.000
_cell.angle_alpha   90.00
_cell.angle_beta   90.00
_cell.angle_gamma   90.00
#
_symmetry.space_group_name_H-M   'P 1'
#
loop_
_entity.id
_entity.type
_entity.pdbx_description
1 polymer ?
#
loop_
_entity_poly.entity_id
_entity_poly.type
_entity_poly.pdbx_seq_one_letter_code
_entity_poly.pdbx_strand_id
1 'polypeptide(L)'
;MRKAIAIILSLIMLLLISAHAIAETEIRIKEMVSFEKWQEVELFGYGLIVGLNGTGDKGGATFTVQSVSNMLQNMGIAVDPDNLRIKNVAAVMVTAILCPFTREGSHIDVIVSSLGDSTSLEGGTLLPTPLQEMGGTLYVLAQGPVSIGGFNVSAGGG
;
A
#
# COMPACT_ATOMS: atom_id res chain seq x y z
N MET A 1 35.39 -71.92 20.41
CA MET A 1 35.85 -70.59 20.89
C MET A 1 35.80 -69.51 19.81
N ARG A 2 36.45 -69.67 18.64
CA ARG A 2 36.45 -68.65 17.56
C ARG A 2 35.06 -68.22 17.06
N LYS A 3 34.10 -69.15 16.90
CA LYS A 3 32.72 -68.84 16.47
C LYS A 3 31.92 -68.05 17.51
N ALA A 4 32.13 -68.32 18.80
CA ALA A 4 31.46 -67.60 19.89
C ALA A 4 31.96 -66.14 19.97
N ILE A 5 33.26 -65.93 19.79
CA ILE A 5 33.87 -64.59 19.72
C ILE A 5 33.31 -63.78 18.55
N ALA A 6 33.15 -64.40 17.37
CA ALA A 6 32.56 -63.73 16.21
C ALA A 6 31.09 -63.33 16.40
N ILE A 7 30.30 -64.16 17.09
CA ILE A 7 28.89 -63.86 17.39
C ILE A 7 28.79 -62.71 18.40
N ILE A 8 29.64 -62.71 19.44
CA ILE A 8 29.68 -61.63 20.44
C ILE A 8 30.10 -60.31 19.80
N LEU A 9 31.11 -60.32 18.92
CA LEU A 9 31.53 -59.13 18.17
C LEU A 9 30.44 -58.60 17.24
N SER A 10 29.72 -59.49 16.55
CA SER A 10 28.56 -59.12 15.71
C SER A 10 27.44 -58.48 16.53
N LEU A 11 27.14 -59.04 17.70
CA LEU A 11 26.09 -58.53 18.59
C LEU A 11 26.47 -57.16 19.17
N ILE A 12 27.73 -56.96 19.55
CA ILE A 12 28.26 -55.66 20.01
C ILE A 12 28.21 -54.63 18.89
N MET A 13 28.56 -55.01 17.67
CA MET A 13 28.50 -54.13 16.49
C MET A 13 27.05 -53.72 16.19
N LEU A 14 26.09 -54.64 16.31
CA LEU A 14 24.66 -54.34 16.13
C LEU A 14 24.12 -53.41 17.23
N LEU A 15 24.61 -53.55 18.46
CA LEU A 15 24.25 -52.68 19.59
C LEU A 15 24.80 -51.25 19.41
N LEU A 16 26.00 -51.10 18.85
CA LEU A 16 26.61 -49.79 18.59
C LEU A 16 25.93 -49.02 17.45
N ILE A 17 25.42 -49.72 16.44
CA ILE A 17 24.67 -49.11 15.33
C ILE A 17 23.30 -48.59 15.80
N SER A 18 22.63 -49.33 16.68
CA SER A 18 21.33 -48.93 17.22
C SER A 18 21.41 -47.73 18.17
N ALA A 19 22.54 -47.53 18.87
CA ALA A 19 22.78 -46.35 19.70
C ALA A 19 22.90 -45.03 18.90
N HIS A 20 23.34 -45.09 17.63
CA HIS A 20 23.45 -43.90 16.76
C HIS A 20 22.10 -43.45 16.17
N ALA A 21 21.05 -44.25 16.28
CA ALA A 21 19.71 -43.90 15.78
C ALA A 21 18.98 -42.90 16.70
N ILE A 22 19.52 -42.60 17.89
CA ILE A 22 19.01 -41.57 18.82
C ILE A 22 19.86 -40.31 18.71
N ALA A 23 20.34 -39.98 17.50
CA ALA A 23 20.86 -38.65 17.23
C ALA A 23 19.68 -37.67 17.37
N GLU A 24 19.70 -36.90 18.45
CA GLU A 24 18.75 -35.84 18.73
C GLU A 24 18.55 -35.00 17.47
N THR A 25 17.34 -35.06 16.91
CA THR A 25 16.93 -34.06 15.94
C THR A 25 16.86 -32.76 16.72
N GLU A 26 17.91 -31.95 16.64
CA GLU A 26 17.97 -30.61 17.23
C GLU A 26 16.96 -29.74 16.48
N ILE A 27 15.68 -29.89 16.82
CA ILE A 27 14.62 -29.02 16.30
C ILE A 27 14.81 -27.68 17.01
N ARG A 28 15.38 -26.74 16.27
CA ARG A 28 15.61 -25.40 16.80
C ARG A 28 14.27 -24.73 17.00
N ILE A 29 14.11 -23.98 18.08
CA ILE A 29 12.84 -23.27 18.39
C ILE A 29 12.40 -22.40 17.18
N LYS A 30 13.34 -21.81 16.44
CA LYS A 30 13.05 -21.04 15.21
C LYS A 30 12.33 -21.83 14.09
N GLU A 31 12.39 -23.16 14.13
CA GLU A 31 11.73 -24.07 13.17
C GLU A 31 10.33 -24.50 13.63
N MET A 32 9.99 -24.25 14.90
CA MET A 32 8.67 -24.51 15.48
C MET A 32 7.78 -23.27 15.58
N VAL A 33 8.32 -22.09 15.28
CA VAL A 33 7.58 -20.83 15.36
C VAL A 33 7.29 -20.34 13.94
N SER A 34 6.01 -20.21 13.61
CA SER A 34 5.53 -19.49 12.43
C SER A 34 4.91 -18.17 12.86
N PHE A 35 5.03 -17.13 12.02
CA PHE A 35 4.34 -15.88 12.26
C PHE A 35 2.84 -16.05 11.95
N GLU A 36 1.97 -15.72 12.91
CA GLU A 36 0.54 -15.98 12.80
C GLU A 36 -0.15 -15.06 11.77
N LYS A 37 0.23 -13.78 11.69
CA LYS A 37 -0.39 -12.80 10.80
C LYS A 37 0.57 -11.71 10.35
N TRP A 38 0.86 -11.67 9.05
CA TRP A 38 1.36 -10.49 8.35
C TRP A 38 0.20 -9.98 7.51
N GLN A 39 -0.63 -9.11 8.08
CA GLN A 39 -1.73 -8.52 7.32
C GLN A 39 -1.30 -7.16 6.84
N GLU A 40 -1.29 -7.00 5.52
CA GLU A 40 -1.26 -5.70 4.89
C GLU A 40 -2.51 -4.92 5.28
N VAL A 41 -2.36 -3.63 5.52
CA VAL A 41 -3.49 -2.73 5.80
C VAL A 41 -3.75 -1.92 4.53
N GLU A 42 -4.94 -2.07 3.98
CA GLU A 42 -5.39 -1.23 2.87
C GLU A 42 -5.79 0.14 3.39
N LEU A 43 -5.16 1.18 2.83
CA LEU A 43 -5.44 2.56 3.15
C LEU A 43 -6.11 3.23 1.95
N PHE A 44 -7.04 4.12 2.25
CA PHE A 44 -7.68 4.97 1.25
C PHE A 44 -7.91 6.38 1.80
N GLY A 45 -8.02 7.34 0.90
CA GLY A 45 -8.29 8.73 1.24
C GLY A 45 -8.85 9.50 0.07
N TYR A 46 -9.67 10.51 0.39
CA TYR A 46 -10.21 11.44 -0.58
C TYR A 46 -9.32 12.68 -0.64
N GLY A 47 -8.79 12.99 -1.81
CA GLY A 47 -7.86 14.08 -2.03
C GLY A 47 -8.29 15.05 -3.12
N LEU A 48 -7.54 16.14 -3.23
CA LEU A 48 -7.64 17.12 -4.30
C LEU A 48 -6.28 17.26 -4.98
N ILE A 49 -6.27 17.17 -6.31
CA ILE A 49 -5.12 17.57 -7.12
C ILE A 49 -5.38 18.95 -7.69
N VAL A 50 -4.44 19.87 -7.51
CA VAL A 50 -4.50 21.24 -8.03
C VAL A 50 -3.38 21.50 -9.04
N GLY A 51 -3.50 22.59 -9.79
CA GLY A 51 -2.48 22.97 -10.77
C GLY A 51 -2.59 22.23 -12.10
N LEU A 52 -3.72 21.57 -12.35
CA LEU A 52 -4.00 20.94 -13.63
C LEU A 52 -4.19 22.01 -14.70
N ASN A 53 -3.59 21.84 -15.88
CA ASN A 53 -3.60 22.83 -16.96
C ASN A 53 -4.89 22.76 -17.79
N GLY A 54 -6.04 22.96 -17.14
CA GLY A 54 -7.36 22.85 -17.76
C GLY A 54 -7.86 21.42 -17.98
N THR A 55 -7.11 20.41 -17.52
CA THR A 55 -7.42 18.98 -17.61
C THR A 55 -8.10 18.41 -16.37
N GLY A 56 -8.39 19.25 -15.38
CA GLY A 56 -9.12 18.86 -14.18
C GLY A 56 -10.59 18.55 -14.47
N ASP A 57 -11.37 18.42 -13.40
CA ASP A 57 -12.77 18.03 -13.52
C ASP A 57 -13.59 19.08 -14.30
N LYS A 58 -14.60 18.60 -15.02
CA LYS A 58 -15.53 19.50 -15.72
C LYS A 58 -16.55 20.05 -14.72
N GLY A 59 -17.21 21.16 -15.08
CA GLY A 59 -18.15 21.87 -14.20
C GLY A 59 -19.38 21.07 -13.72
N GLY A 60 -19.52 19.80 -14.10
CA GLY A 60 -20.55 18.88 -13.58
C GLY A 60 -20.08 17.98 -12.44
N ALA A 61 -18.81 18.03 -12.03
CA ALA A 61 -18.30 17.23 -10.92
C ALA A 61 -18.67 17.85 -9.57
N THR A 62 -19.90 17.58 -9.11
CA THR A 62 -20.44 18.08 -7.83
C THR A 62 -19.51 17.79 -6.64
N PHE A 63 -18.87 16.62 -6.63
CA PHE A 63 -17.94 16.24 -5.57
C PHE A 63 -16.73 17.16 -5.49
N THR A 64 -16.14 17.53 -6.62
CA THR A 64 -14.95 18.37 -6.68
C THR A 64 -15.27 19.81 -6.28
N VAL A 65 -16.42 20.33 -6.73
CA VAL A 65 -16.91 21.66 -6.34
C VAL A 65 -17.12 21.72 -4.83
N GLN A 66 -17.81 20.73 -4.27
CA GLN A 66 -18.06 20.67 -2.83
C GLN A 66 -16.78 20.56 -2.02
N SER A 67 -15.83 19.74 -2.46
CA SER A 67 -14.58 19.52 -1.75
C SER A 67 -13.68 20.74 -1.75
N VAL A 68 -13.57 21.45 -2.87
CA VAL A 68 -12.85 22.73 -2.93
C VAL A 68 -13.56 23.77 -2.07
N SER A 69 -14.90 23.82 -2.10
CA SER A 69 -15.68 24.71 -1.24
C SER A 69 -15.42 24.46 0.24
N ASN A 70 -15.53 23.20 0.69
CA ASN A 70 -15.26 22.80 2.06
C ASN A 70 -13.83 23.13 2.49
N MET A 71 -12.84 22.87 1.61
CA MET A 71 -11.44 23.19 1.87
C MET A 71 -11.26 24.70 2.10
N LEU A 72 -11.79 25.53 1.21
CA LEU A 72 -11.69 26.98 1.31
C LEU A 72 -12.42 27.50 2.56
N GLN A 73 -13.60 26.96 2.87
CA GLN A 73 -14.34 27.29 4.09
C GLN A 73 -13.56 26.93 5.36
N ASN A 74 -12.92 25.76 5.41
CA ASN A 74 -12.06 25.36 6.53
C ASN A 74 -10.83 26.27 6.69
N MET A 75 -10.39 26.92 5.61
CA MET A 75 -9.33 27.94 5.62
C MET A 75 -9.85 29.35 5.96
N GLY A 76 -11.15 29.49 6.28
CA GLY A 76 -11.78 30.78 6.58
C GLY A 76 -12.17 31.61 5.36
N ILE A 77 -12.16 31.01 4.16
CA ILE A 77 -12.51 31.66 2.90
C ILE A 77 -13.94 31.27 2.54
N ALA A 78 -14.87 32.22 2.61
CA ALA A 78 -16.24 32.01 2.18
C ALA A 78 -16.31 31.94 0.65
N VAL A 79 -16.82 30.83 0.12
CA VAL A 79 -17.05 30.64 -1.31
C VAL A 79 -18.44 30.08 -1.55
N ASP A 80 -19.05 30.53 -2.64
CA ASP A 80 -20.31 30.01 -3.15
C ASP A 80 -20.00 28.85 -4.12
N PRO A 81 -20.42 27.60 -3.80
CA PRO A 81 -20.21 26.43 -4.66
C PRO A 81 -20.74 26.64 -6.09
N ASP A 82 -21.86 27.33 -6.27
CA ASP A 82 -22.53 27.48 -7.57
C ASP A 82 -21.72 28.36 -8.53
N ASN A 83 -20.86 29.21 -8.00
CA ASN A 83 -19.98 30.10 -8.75
C ASN A 83 -18.59 29.50 -9.01
N LEU A 84 -18.30 28.31 -8.45
CA LEU A 84 -16.97 27.70 -8.49
C LEU A 84 -16.78 26.88 -9.78
N ARG A 85 -16.00 27.43 -10.72
CA ARG A 85 -15.61 26.73 -11.97
C ARG A 85 -14.20 26.19 -11.86
N ILE A 86 -14.07 24.88 -11.69
CA ILE A 86 -12.82 24.18 -11.37
C ILE A 86 -12.32 23.31 -12.52
N LYS A 87 -11.76 23.92 -13.58
CA LYS A 87 -11.07 23.17 -14.65
C LYS A 87 -9.62 22.79 -14.32
N ASN A 88 -9.07 23.33 -13.23
CA ASN A 88 -7.68 23.17 -12.83
C ASN A 88 -7.50 22.34 -11.55
N VAL A 89 -8.58 21.70 -11.12
CA VAL A 89 -8.62 20.88 -9.91
C VAL A 89 -9.34 19.57 -10.24
N ALA A 90 -8.88 18.46 -9.67
CA ALA A 90 -9.56 17.18 -9.75
C ALA A 90 -9.76 16.59 -8.36
N ALA A 91 -10.94 16.01 -8.12
CA ALA A 91 -11.18 15.14 -6.98
C ALA A 91 -10.56 13.77 -7.27
N VAL A 92 -9.84 13.23 -6.30
CA VAL A 92 -9.14 11.96 -6.47
C VAL A 92 -9.35 11.02 -5.29
N MET A 93 -9.31 9.73 -5.58
CA MET A 93 -9.13 8.68 -4.60
C MET A 93 -7.66 8.31 -4.55
N VAL A 94 -7.10 8.31 -3.35
CA VAL A 94 -5.74 7.87 -3.09
C VAL A 94 -5.82 6.55 -2.35
N THR A 95 -5.16 5.52 -2.86
CA THR A 95 -5.07 4.21 -2.20
C THR A 95 -3.62 3.84 -1.97
N ALA A 96 -3.37 3.08 -0.90
CA ALA A 96 -2.05 2.58 -0.57
C ALA A 96 -2.14 1.27 0.19
N ILE A 97 -1.07 0.49 0.16
CA ILE A 97 -0.94 -0.73 0.94
C ILE A 97 0.16 -0.50 1.98
N LEU A 98 -0.20 -0.58 3.25
CA LEU A 98 0.74 -0.43 4.35
C LEU A 98 1.25 -1.81 4.78
N CYS A 99 2.53 -2.06 4.51
CA CYS A 99 3.21 -3.27 4.98
C CYS A 99 3.39 -3.24 6.51
N PRO A 100 3.27 -4.37 7.22
CA PRO A 100 3.37 -4.45 8.68
C PRO A 100 4.75 -4.10 9.25
N PHE A 101 5.78 -3.96 8.39
CA PHE A 101 7.15 -3.63 8.77
C PHE A 101 7.57 -2.20 8.36
N THR A 102 6.61 -1.40 7.89
CA THR A 102 6.83 0.01 7.56
C THR A 102 7.22 0.76 8.83
N ARG A 103 8.33 1.50 8.78
CA ARG A 103 8.82 2.29 9.92
C ARG A 103 8.24 3.68 9.90
N GLU A 104 8.05 4.29 11.06
CA GLU A 104 7.73 5.71 11.14
C GLU A 104 8.77 6.55 10.37
N GLY A 105 8.31 7.53 9.60
CA GLY A 105 9.15 8.36 8.75
C GLY A 105 9.60 7.70 7.44
N SER A 106 9.23 6.45 7.17
CA SER A 106 9.43 5.86 5.84
C SER A 106 8.37 6.31 4.85
N HIS A 107 8.71 6.24 3.56
CA HIS A 107 7.79 6.56 2.47
C HIS A 107 7.12 5.28 1.97
N ILE A 108 5.86 5.41 1.58
CA ILE A 108 5.11 4.34 0.91
C ILE A 108 4.61 4.84 -0.44
N ASP A 109 4.46 3.92 -1.38
CA ASP A 109 3.87 4.21 -2.67
C ASP A 109 2.36 4.34 -2.54
N VAL A 110 1.79 5.27 -3.30
CA VAL A 110 0.34 5.51 -3.36
C VAL A 110 -0.12 5.54 -4.81
N ILE A 111 -1.32 5.05 -5.03
CA ILE A 111 -2.00 5.13 -6.33
C ILE A 111 -3.03 6.24 -6.24
N VAL A 112 -3.05 7.12 -7.25
CA VAL A 112 -3.99 8.22 -7.32
C VAL A 112 -4.87 8.05 -8.55
N SER A 113 -6.18 8.02 -8.32
CA SER A 113 -7.19 7.82 -9.36
C SER A 113 -8.17 9.00 -9.38
N SER A 114 -8.49 9.51 -10.57
CA SER A 114 -9.56 10.51 -10.73
C SER A 114 -10.89 9.95 -10.25
N LEU A 115 -11.64 10.71 -9.45
CA LEU A 115 -13.03 10.41 -9.07
C LEU A 115 -14.05 11.08 -10.00
N GLY A 116 -13.68 12.21 -10.60
CA GLY A 116 -14.51 12.92 -11.57
C GLY A 116 -14.07 12.69 -13.02
N ASP A 117 -14.51 13.60 -13.89
CA ASP A 117 -14.29 13.56 -15.34
C ASP A 117 -13.01 14.29 -15.79
N SER A 118 -11.97 14.31 -14.94
CA SER A 118 -10.68 14.89 -15.32
C SER A 118 -10.08 14.16 -16.53
N THR A 119 -9.51 14.93 -17.45
CA THR A 119 -8.89 14.40 -18.68
C THR A 119 -7.47 13.90 -18.43
N SER A 120 -6.75 14.54 -17.50
CA SER A 120 -5.41 14.13 -17.09
C SER A 120 -5.06 14.72 -15.73
N LEU A 121 -4.35 13.94 -14.92
CA LEU A 121 -3.77 14.37 -13.64
C LEU A 121 -2.31 14.85 -13.77
N GLU A 122 -1.77 14.85 -15.00
CA GLU A 122 -0.39 15.23 -15.29
C GLU A 122 -0.08 16.67 -14.87
N GLY A 123 1.09 16.87 -14.23
CA GLY A 123 1.55 18.19 -13.81
C GLY A 123 0.81 18.75 -12.60
N GLY A 124 -0.19 18.03 -12.09
CA GLY A 124 -0.89 18.37 -10.88
C GLY A 124 -0.08 18.12 -9.61
N THR A 125 -0.52 18.70 -8.51
CA THR A 125 0.01 18.44 -7.16
C THR A 125 -1.12 17.95 -6.27
N LEU A 126 -0.94 16.76 -5.68
CA LEU A 126 -1.79 16.22 -4.64
C LEU A 126 -1.61 17.03 -3.36
N LEU A 127 -2.71 17.64 -2.91
CA LEU A 127 -2.77 18.32 -1.61
C LEU A 127 -2.70 17.30 -0.46
N PRO A 128 -2.29 17.72 0.75
CA PRO A 128 -2.23 16.84 1.92
C PRO A 128 -3.50 16.02 2.09
N THR A 129 -3.38 14.71 1.85
CA THR A 129 -4.50 13.77 1.82
C THR A 129 -4.30 12.71 2.90
N PRO A 130 -5.13 12.72 3.96
CA PRO A 130 -5.08 11.69 5.00
C PRO A 130 -5.53 10.34 4.43
N LEU A 131 -4.74 9.28 4.67
CA LEU A 131 -5.07 7.90 4.31
C LEU A 131 -5.36 7.07 5.55
N GLN A 132 -6.54 6.45 5.55
CA GLN A 132 -7.08 5.68 6.66
C GLN A 132 -7.49 4.29 6.22
N GLU A 133 -7.52 3.36 7.17
CA GLU A 133 -8.11 2.03 6.95
C GLU A 133 -9.65 2.09 6.99
N MET A 134 -10.31 0.97 6.69
CA MET A 134 -11.78 0.86 6.78
C MET A 134 -12.35 1.18 8.17
N GLY A 135 -11.57 0.97 9.23
CA GLY A 135 -11.91 1.33 10.61
C GLY A 135 -11.82 2.82 10.94
N GLY A 136 -11.31 3.66 10.03
CA GLY A 136 -11.19 5.11 10.20
C GLY A 136 -9.92 5.56 10.94
N THR A 137 -9.04 4.64 11.32
CA THR A 137 -7.73 4.98 11.88
C THR A 137 -6.84 5.61 10.80
N LEU A 138 -6.33 6.82 11.07
CA LEU A 138 -5.39 7.51 10.19
C LEU A 138 -3.99 6.92 10.33
N TYR A 139 -3.37 6.55 9.21
CA TYR A 139 -2.01 5.99 9.19
C TYR A 139 -0.98 6.87 8.49
N VAL A 140 -1.36 7.45 7.34
CA VAL A 140 -0.40 8.11 6.44
C VAL A 140 -0.98 9.43 5.92
N LEU A 141 -0.09 10.38 5.65
CA LEU A 141 -0.43 11.60 4.91
C LEU A 141 0.25 11.56 3.55
N ALA A 142 -0.53 11.48 2.48
CA ALA A 142 -0.03 11.50 1.10
C ALA A 142 -0.08 12.92 0.53
N GLN A 143 0.99 13.36 -0.12
CA GLN A 143 1.07 14.66 -0.79
C GLN A 143 2.20 14.68 -1.82
N GLY A 144 2.12 15.61 -2.77
CA GLY A 144 3.24 15.89 -3.66
C GLY A 144 2.87 15.96 -5.14
N PRO A 145 3.86 16.19 -6.01
CA PRO A 145 3.64 16.28 -7.45
C PRO A 145 3.19 14.93 -8.00
N VAL A 146 2.24 14.97 -8.94
CA VAL A 146 1.73 13.78 -9.63
C VAL A 146 2.30 13.74 -11.03
N SER A 147 2.95 12.64 -11.34
CA SER A 147 3.47 12.33 -12.67
C SER A 147 2.73 11.10 -13.20
N ILE A 148 2.22 11.19 -14.42
CA ILE A 148 1.69 10.02 -15.12
C ILE A 148 2.83 9.33 -15.87
N GLY A 149 2.86 8.00 -15.82
CA GLY A 149 3.86 7.21 -16.55
C GLY A 149 3.47 7.06 -18.02
N GLY A 150 3.82 8.01 -18.88
CA GLY A 150 3.68 7.89 -20.34
C GLY A 150 3.02 9.09 -21.05
N PHE A 151 3.05 9.06 -22.39
CA PHE A 151 2.45 10.09 -23.24
C PHE A 151 0.92 9.94 -23.28
N ASN A 152 0.18 11.05 -23.12
CA ASN A 152 -1.26 11.10 -23.39
C ASN A 152 -1.51 10.84 -24.89
N VAL A 153 -1.74 9.60 -25.29
CA VAL A 153 -2.16 9.28 -26.65
C VAL A 153 -3.63 9.67 -26.80
N SER A 154 -3.87 10.92 -27.17
CA SER A 154 -5.15 11.29 -27.78
C SER A 154 -5.16 10.70 -29.18
N ALA A 155 -5.77 9.53 -29.36
CA ALA A 155 -6.03 8.95 -30.67
C ALA A 155 -7.08 9.80 -31.41
N GLY A 156 -6.65 10.95 -31.92
CA GLY A 156 -7.37 11.72 -32.92
C GLY A 156 -7.15 11.06 -34.28
N GLY A 157 -7.91 10.01 -34.56
CA GLY A 157 -8.05 9.48 -35.92
C GLY A 157 -8.93 10.43 -36.72
N GLY A 158 -8.35 11.03 -37.78
CA GLY A 158 -9.10 11.71 -38.84
C GLY A 158 -9.77 10.74 -39.80
#